data_AF-A0A7C8GUV7-F1
#
_entry.id   AF-A0A7C8GUV7-F1
#
_cell.length_a   1.000
_cell.length_b   1.000
_cell.length_c   1.000
_cell.angle_alpha   90.00
_cell.angle_beta   90.00
_cell.angle_gamma   90.00
#
_symmetry.space_group_name_H-M   'P 1'
#
loop_
_entity.id
_entity.type
_entity.pdbx_description
1 polymer ?
#
loop_
_entity_poly.entity_id
_entity_poly.type
_entity_poly.pdbx_seq_one_letter_code
_entity_poly.pdbx_strand_id
1 'polypeptide(L)'
;MMKQWHGFEKIRTLRENEKNEVRMEYEDAQTIFEHEATELYKLLKKKEAMENKYQECLQNGDIETVKGYYNYLTYLTPNIVDVQKRVNSARDKMDHVQQKLTDKYIEVKKMEKIIDRKKQTHLEWINKQEMMQMDEISIRKFTER
;
A
#
# COMPACT_ATOMS: atom_id res chain seq x y z
N MET A 1 -13.30 -15.93 32.65
CA MET A 1 -12.01 -15.55 32.01
C MET A 1 -12.09 -15.32 30.49
N MET A 2 -13.03 -15.96 29.76
CA MET A 2 -13.28 -15.75 28.31
C MET A 2 -13.50 -14.27 27.88
N LYS A 3 -13.95 -13.40 28.78
CA LYS A 3 -14.34 -12.01 28.48
C LYS A 3 -13.18 -11.09 28.05
N GLN A 4 -11.93 -11.42 28.38
CA GLN A 4 -10.81 -10.50 28.13
C GLN A 4 -10.46 -10.34 26.64
N TRP A 5 -10.80 -11.30 25.77
CA TRP A 5 -10.21 -11.34 24.42
C TRP A 5 -11.12 -10.78 23.34
N HIS A 6 -12.43 -10.79 23.59
CA HIS A 6 -13.40 -10.14 22.70
C HIS A 6 -13.14 -8.64 22.57
N GLY A 7 -12.59 -7.99 23.60
CA GLY A 7 -12.17 -6.59 23.51
C GLY A 7 -11.04 -6.39 22.49
N PHE A 8 -10.00 -7.23 22.53
CA PHE A 8 -8.89 -7.18 21.57
C PHE A 8 -9.33 -7.57 20.16
N GLU A 9 -10.24 -8.54 20.03
CA GLU A 9 -10.82 -8.93 18.74
C GLU A 9 -11.56 -7.75 18.09
N LYS A 10 -12.38 -7.02 18.88
CA LYS A 10 -13.05 -5.80 18.42
C LYS A 10 -12.06 -4.72 17.99
N ILE A 11 -10.99 -4.51 18.76
CA ILE A 11 -9.94 -3.55 18.41
C ILE A 11 -9.25 -3.99 17.11
N ARG A 12 -8.95 -5.29 16.94
CA ARG A 12 -8.38 -5.82 15.70
C ARG A 12 -9.29 -5.54 14.51
N THR A 13 -10.60 -5.80 14.64
CA THR A 13 -11.58 -5.50 13.58
C THR A 13 -11.60 -4.02 13.23
N LEU A 14 -11.58 -3.13 14.23
CA LEU A 14 -11.48 -1.68 13.98
C LEU A 14 -10.22 -1.34 13.19
N ARG A 15 -9.05 -1.87 13.59
CA ARG A 15 -7.78 -1.63 12.90
C ARG A 15 -7.76 -2.21 11.48
N GLU A 16 -8.44 -3.33 11.28
CA GLU A 16 -8.58 -3.94 9.96
C GLU A 16 -9.41 -3.05 9.04
N ASN A 17 -10.49 -2.45 9.55
CA ASN A 17 -11.27 -1.47 8.80
C ASN A 17 -10.45 -0.23 8.45
N GLU A 18 -9.73 0.36 9.41
CA GLU A 18 -8.82 1.49 9.15
C GLU A 18 -7.76 1.15 8.10
N LYS A 19 -7.19 -0.07 8.15
CA LYS A 19 -6.24 -0.53 7.14
C LYS A 19 -6.89 -0.63 5.75
N ASN A 20 -8.12 -1.12 5.68
CA ASN A 20 -8.86 -1.22 4.42
C ASN A 20 -9.19 0.17 3.83
N GLU A 21 -9.52 1.15 4.67
CA GLU A 21 -9.71 2.54 4.26
C GLU A 21 -8.43 3.10 3.62
N VAL A 22 -7.29 2.96 4.30
CA VAL A 22 -5.99 3.42 3.75
C VAL A 22 -5.58 2.62 2.51
N ARG A 23 -5.99 1.36 2.39
CA ARG A 23 -5.75 0.58 1.16
C ARG A 23 -6.50 1.18 -0.03
N MET A 24 -7.76 1.57 0.15
CA MET A 24 -8.51 2.24 -0.91
C MET A 24 -7.86 3.60 -1.27
N GLU A 25 -7.42 4.38 -0.27
CA GLU A 25 -6.66 5.62 -0.52
C GLU A 25 -5.39 5.37 -1.35
N TYR A 26 -4.70 4.24 -1.12
CA TYR A 26 -3.51 3.87 -1.87
C TYR A 26 -3.84 3.48 -3.31
N GLU A 27 -4.90 2.68 -3.52
CA GLU A 27 -5.38 2.28 -4.85
C GLU A 27 -5.77 3.51 -5.70
N ASP A 28 -6.42 4.50 -5.09
CA ASP A 28 -6.74 5.77 -5.73
C ASP A 28 -5.46 6.57 -6.08
N ALA A 29 -4.51 6.65 -5.15
CA ALA A 29 -3.24 7.34 -5.37
C ALA A 29 -2.41 6.68 -6.49
N GLN A 30 -2.41 5.35 -6.54
CA GLN A 30 -1.77 4.57 -7.60
C GLN A 30 -2.41 4.85 -8.96
N THR A 31 -3.74 4.86 -9.04
CA THR A 31 -4.48 5.16 -10.28
C THR A 31 -4.14 6.55 -10.80
N ILE A 32 -4.05 7.56 -9.92
CA ILE A 32 -3.67 8.93 -10.29
C ILE A 32 -2.23 8.98 -10.81
N PHE A 33 -1.31 8.29 -10.13
CA PHE A 33 0.09 8.21 -10.57
C PHE A 33 0.22 7.54 -11.95
N GLU A 34 -0.46 6.42 -12.17
CA GLU A 34 -0.46 5.71 -13.45
C GLU A 34 -1.04 6.57 -14.58
N HIS A 35 -2.10 7.33 -14.31
CA HIS A 35 -2.67 8.26 -15.27
C HIS A 35 -1.67 9.34 -15.69
N GLU A 36 -1.08 10.06 -14.74
CA GLU A 36 -0.12 11.13 -15.03
C GLU A 36 1.15 10.57 -15.71
N ALA A 37 1.62 9.39 -15.29
CA ALA A 37 2.79 8.74 -15.88
C ALA A 37 2.53 8.33 -17.34
N THR A 38 1.31 7.87 -17.63
CA THR A 38 0.86 7.53 -18.99
C THR A 38 0.81 8.77 -19.88
N GLU A 39 0.31 9.89 -19.37
CA GLU A 39 0.31 11.15 -20.12
C GLU A 39 1.74 11.66 -20.38
N LEU A 40 2.63 11.58 -19.40
CA LEU A 40 4.05 11.91 -19.59
C LEU A 40 4.69 11.04 -20.67
N TYR A 41 4.44 9.73 -20.63
CA TYR A 41 4.94 8.79 -21.63
C TYR A 41 4.48 9.16 -23.04
N LYS A 42 3.19 9.46 -23.23
CA LYS A 42 2.63 9.88 -24.53
C LYS A 42 3.30 11.16 -25.04
N LEU A 43 3.51 12.15 -24.17
CA LEU A 43 4.17 13.41 -24.56
C LEU A 43 5.63 13.20 -24.96
N LEU A 44 6.37 12.38 -24.22
CA LEU A 44 7.74 12.03 -24.54
C LEU A 44 7.83 11.28 -25.87
N LYS A 45 6.93 10.33 -26.11
CA LYS A 45 6.83 9.64 -27.42
C LYS A 45 6.50 10.59 -28.56
N LYS A 46 5.61 11.56 -28.32
CA LYS A 46 5.32 12.59 -29.32
C LYS A 46 6.54 13.46 -29.61
N LYS A 47 7.30 13.84 -28.57
CA LYS A 47 8.54 14.61 -28.72
C LYS A 47 9.56 13.84 -29.57
N GLU A 48 9.83 12.59 -29.23
CA GLU A 48 10.74 11.71 -29.97
C GLU A 48 10.35 11.62 -31.46
N ALA A 49 9.07 11.42 -31.76
CA ALA A 49 8.58 11.37 -33.13
C ALA A 49 8.77 12.69 -33.90
N MET A 50 8.60 13.84 -33.23
CA MET A 50 8.79 15.15 -33.85
C MET A 50 10.27 15.50 -34.03
N GLU A 51 11.13 15.09 -33.10
CA GLU A 51 12.58 15.23 -33.23
C GLU A 51 13.10 14.46 -34.44
N ASN A 52 12.61 13.23 -34.66
CA ASN A 52 12.97 12.45 -35.85
C ASN A 52 12.55 13.16 -37.14
N LYS A 53 11.31 13.65 -37.23
CA LYS A 53 10.83 14.41 -38.40
C LYS A 53 11.61 15.71 -38.61
N TYR A 54 11.98 16.38 -37.53
CA TYR A 54 12.80 17.58 -37.60
C TYR A 54 14.18 17.27 -38.17
N GLN A 55 14.83 16.18 -37.75
CA GLN A 55 16.12 15.75 -38.28
C GLN A 55 16.04 15.36 -39.77
N GLU A 56 14.98 14.65 -40.19
CA GLU A 56 14.75 14.33 -41.60
C GLU A 56 14.57 15.60 -42.45
N CYS A 57 13.78 16.57 -41.96
CA CYS A 57 13.57 17.83 -42.66
C CYS A 57 14.78 18.75 -42.64
N LEU A 58 15.70 18.65 -41.67
CA LEU A 58 16.95 19.41 -41.70
C LEU A 58 17.84 19.01 -42.89
N GLN A 59 17.75 17.78 -43.38
CA GLN A 59 18.56 17.29 -44.49
C GLN A 59 17.99 17.69 -45.86
N ASN A 60 16.67 17.63 -46.03
CA ASN A 60 16.03 17.72 -47.35
C ASN A 60 14.77 18.62 -47.40
N GLY A 61 14.41 19.27 -46.30
CA GLY A 61 13.13 19.98 -46.14
C GLY A 61 13.22 21.49 -46.38
N ASP A 62 12.05 22.09 -46.60
CA ASP A 62 11.91 23.54 -46.72
C ASP A 62 12.06 24.25 -45.36
N ILE A 63 12.59 25.47 -45.39
CA ILE A 63 12.91 26.30 -44.22
C ILE A 63 11.65 26.58 -43.38
N GLU A 64 10.48 26.77 -44.00
CA GLU A 64 9.23 26.98 -43.26
C GLU A 64 8.83 25.75 -42.45
N THR A 65 9.02 24.56 -43.03
CA THR A 65 8.70 23.29 -42.38
C THR A 65 9.62 23.02 -41.19
N VAL A 66 10.92 23.29 -41.34
CA VAL A 66 11.92 23.18 -40.27
C VAL A 66 11.57 24.11 -39.10
N LYS A 67 11.20 25.37 -39.39
CA LYS A 67 10.75 26.32 -38.35
C LYS A 67 9.47 25.85 -37.66
N GLY A 68 8.53 25.28 -38.39
CA GLY A 68 7.29 24.72 -37.83
C GLY A 68 7.56 23.64 -36.78
N TYR A 69 8.42 22.66 -37.10
CA TYR A 69 8.79 21.62 -36.14
C TYR A 69 9.56 22.16 -34.94
N TYR A 70 10.48 23.10 -35.14
CA TYR A 70 11.21 23.75 -34.05
C TYR A 70 10.26 24.47 -33.07
N ASN A 71 9.32 25.25 -33.59
CA ASN A 71 8.32 25.95 -32.78
C ASN A 71 7.44 24.95 -32.01
N TYR A 72 7.06 23.85 -32.65
CA TYR A 72 6.27 22.81 -32.01
C TYR A 72 7.02 22.12 -30.86
N LEU A 73 8.30 21.76 -31.06
CA LEU A 73 9.15 21.19 -30.01
C LEU A 73 9.36 22.17 -28.84
N THR A 74 9.51 23.45 -29.15
CA THR A 74 9.60 24.52 -28.14
C THR A 74 8.32 24.63 -27.32
N TYR A 75 7.16 24.53 -27.96
CA TYR A 75 5.86 24.50 -27.27
C TYR A 75 5.63 23.22 -26.45
N LEU A 76 6.11 22.07 -26.92
CA LEU A 76 5.91 20.79 -26.26
C LEU A 76 6.73 20.67 -24.96
N THR A 77 7.88 21.34 -24.88
CA THR A 77 8.82 21.22 -23.76
C THR A 77 8.23 21.70 -22.41
N PRO A 78 7.61 22.90 -22.30
CA PRO A 78 6.94 23.32 -21.07
C PRO A 78 5.84 22.35 -20.61
N ASN A 79 5.05 21.83 -21.55
CA ASN A 79 3.99 20.85 -21.25
C ASN A 79 4.56 19.58 -20.61
N ILE A 80 5.68 19.05 -21.15
CA ILE A 80 6.38 17.89 -20.58
C ILE A 80 6.85 18.18 -19.14
N VAL A 81 7.45 19.36 -18.92
CA VAL A 81 7.91 19.76 -17.58
C VAL A 81 6.77 19.82 -16.59
N ASP A 82 5.61 20.35 -16.99
CA ASP A 82 4.45 20.45 -16.11
C ASP A 82 3.84 19.08 -15.79
N VAL A 83 3.71 18.19 -16.78
CA VAL A 83 3.25 16.82 -16.53
C VAL A 83 4.25 16.07 -15.64
N GLN A 84 5.54 16.26 -15.84
CA GLN A 84 6.57 15.61 -15.01
C GLN A 84 6.50 16.05 -13.54
N LYS A 85 6.18 17.32 -13.26
CA LYS A 85 5.90 17.78 -11.89
C LYS A 85 4.68 17.09 -11.29
N ARG A 86 3.61 16.91 -12.08
CA ARG A 86 2.40 16.19 -11.62
C ARG A 86 2.69 14.72 -11.33
N VAL A 87 3.45 14.05 -12.21
CA VAL A 87 3.91 12.65 -11.98
C VAL A 87 4.70 12.54 -10.69
N ASN A 88 5.65 13.44 -10.45
CA ASN A 88 6.44 13.42 -9.22
C ASN A 88 5.56 13.67 -8.00
N SER A 89 4.65 14.65 -8.06
CA SER A 89 3.72 14.92 -6.96
C SER A 89 2.78 13.73 -6.67
N ALA A 90 2.30 13.06 -7.71
CA ALA A 90 1.48 11.86 -7.58
C ALA A 90 2.27 10.68 -7.00
N ARG A 91 3.54 10.52 -7.38
CA ARG A 91 4.45 9.53 -6.80
C ARG A 91 4.68 9.78 -5.32
N ASP A 92 5.03 11.01 -4.95
CA ASP A 92 5.28 11.37 -3.54
C ASP A 92 4.04 11.10 -2.67
N LYS A 93 2.85 11.41 -3.19
CA LYS A 93 1.57 11.10 -2.52
C LYS A 93 1.37 9.59 -2.38
N MET A 94 1.58 8.83 -3.46
CA MET A 94 1.44 7.37 -3.46
C MET A 94 2.39 6.72 -2.44
N ASP A 95 3.66 7.13 -2.43
CA ASP A 95 4.67 6.62 -1.51
C ASP A 95 4.32 6.95 -0.04
N HIS A 96 3.81 8.16 0.22
CA HIS A 96 3.35 8.55 1.54
C HIS A 96 2.17 7.67 2.03
N VAL A 97 1.18 7.43 1.18
CA VAL A 97 0.03 6.57 1.53
C VAL A 97 0.48 5.12 1.68
N GLN A 98 1.47 4.65 0.90
CA GLN A 98 2.05 3.32 1.04
C GLN A 98 2.69 3.11 2.41
N GLN A 99 3.43 4.11 2.90
CA GLN A 99 4.03 4.07 4.24
C GLN A 99 2.94 3.99 5.32
N LYS A 100 1.89 4.83 5.20
CA LYS A 100 0.73 4.81 6.11
C LYS A 100 0.03 3.44 6.10
N LEU A 101 -0.15 2.84 4.93
CA LEU A 101 -0.75 1.50 4.78
C LEU A 101 0.11 0.43 5.46
N THR A 102 1.42 0.52 5.32
CA THR A 102 2.38 -0.39 5.97
C THR A 102 2.27 -0.31 7.48
N ASP A 103 2.20 0.91 8.04
CA ASP A 103 2.04 1.12 9.47
C ASP A 103 0.72 0.52 9.98
N LYS A 104 -0.38 0.68 9.24
CA LYS A 104 -1.68 0.06 9.56
C LYS A 104 -1.63 -1.46 9.51
N TYR A 105 -0.91 -2.04 8.57
CA TYR A 105 -0.69 -3.50 8.53
C TYR A 105 0.05 -3.99 9.78
N ILE A 106 1.09 -3.25 10.21
CA ILE A 106 1.84 -3.54 11.43
C ILE A 106 0.92 -3.48 12.67
N GLU A 107 0.04 -2.48 12.78
CA GLU A 107 -0.92 -2.36 13.88
C GLU A 107 -1.85 -3.57 13.99
N VAL A 108 -2.42 -4.02 12.85
CA VAL A 108 -3.26 -5.23 12.83
C VAL A 108 -2.46 -6.45 13.28
N LYS A 109 -1.25 -6.64 12.74
CA LYS A 109 -0.38 -7.78 13.10
C LYS A 109 0.01 -7.77 14.59
N LYS A 110 0.22 -6.59 15.18
CA LYS A 110 0.45 -6.45 16.63
C LYS A 110 -0.77 -6.97 17.42
N MET A 111 -1.98 -6.59 17.01
CA MET A 111 -3.20 -7.04 17.67
C MET A 111 -3.42 -8.55 17.55
N GLU A 112 -3.20 -9.12 16.36
CA GLU A 112 -3.24 -10.58 16.15
C GLU A 112 -2.30 -11.30 17.11
N LYS A 113 -1.03 -10.89 17.20
CA LYS A 113 -0.05 -11.49 18.11
C LYS A 113 -0.45 -11.38 19.58
N ILE A 114 -1.08 -10.27 19.99
CA ILE A 114 -1.58 -10.11 21.37
C ILE A 114 -2.72 -11.10 21.64
N ILE A 115 -3.65 -11.23 20.70
CA ILE A 115 -4.78 -12.15 20.80
C ILE A 115 -4.27 -13.58 20.89
N ASP A 116 -3.33 -13.98 20.03
CA ASP A 116 -2.77 -15.34 20.00
C ASP A 116 -1.97 -15.70 21.25
N ARG A 117 -1.23 -14.75 21.84
CA ARG A 117 -0.56 -14.97 23.13
C ARG A 117 -1.57 -15.17 24.25
N LYS A 118 -2.64 -14.36 24.27
CA LYS A 118 -3.72 -14.51 25.24
C LYS A 118 -4.37 -15.89 25.06
N LYS A 119 -4.89 -16.18 23.85
CA LYS A 119 -4.87 -17.51 23.18
C LYS A 119 -4.28 -18.65 24.02
N GLN A 120 -2.97 -18.68 23.91
CA GLN A 120 -2.13 -19.69 24.46
C GLN A 120 -2.12 -19.69 26.00
N THR A 121 -1.97 -18.53 26.64
CA THR A 121 -1.89 -18.45 28.10
C THR A 121 -3.14 -19.00 28.81
N HIS A 122 -4.34 -18.77 28.26
CA HIS A 122 -5.55 -19.33 28.88
C HIS A 122 -5.69 -20.82 28.64
N LEU A 123 -5.25 -21.34 27.47
CA LEU A 123 -5.20 -22.78 27.23
C LEU A 123 -4.25 -23.46 28.22
N GLU A 124 -3.05 -22.90 28.41
CA GLU A 124 -2.09 -23.38 29.41
C GLU A 124 -2.67 -23.34 30.83
N TRP A 125 -3.41 -22.28 31.17
CA TRP A 125 -4.11 -22.19 32.44
C TRP A 125 -5.18 -23.27 32.60
N ILE A 126 -6.02 -23.52 31.59
CA ILE A 126 -7.03 -24.59 31.59
C ILE A 126 -6.36 -25.95 31.82
N ASN A 127 -5.35 -26.29 31.03
CA ASN A 127 -4.63 -27.56 31.13
C ASN A 127 -4.04 -27.77 32.54
N LYS A 128 -3.51 -26.70 33.15
CA LYS A 128 -3.00 -26.76 34.52
C LYS A 128 -4.12 -27.00 35.54
N GLN A 129 -5.28 -26.36 35.38
CA GLN A 129 -6.42 -26.59 36.27
C GLN A 129 -6.98 -28.02 36.13
N GLU A 130 -7.08 -28.54 34.90
CA GLU A 130 -7.52 -29.91 34.64
C GLU A 130 -6.58 -30.94 35.27
N MET A 131 -5.25 -30.74 35.14
CA MET A 131 -4.26 -31.59 35.78
C MET A 131 -4.40 -31.61 37.32
N MET A 132 -4.54 -30.44 37.94
CA MET A 132 -4.75 -30.33 39.39
C MET A 132 -6.04 -31.02 39.84
N GLN A 133 -7.13 -30.92 39.07
CA GLN A 133 -8.39 -31.61 39.36
C GLN A 133 -8.25 -33.13 39.23
N MET A 134 -7.54 -33.62 38.20
CA MET A 134 -7.28 -35.05 38.05
C MET A 134 -6.46 -35.62 39.22
N ASP A 135 -5.45 -34.88 39.68
CA ASP A 135 -4.67 -35.27 40.86
C ASP A 135 -5.54 -35.35 42.12
N GLU A 136 -6.40 -34.35 42.35
CA GLU A 136 -7.32 -34.34 43.50
C GLU A 136 -8.29 -35.53 43.48
N ILE A 137 -8.88 -35.84 42.30
CA ILE A 137 -9.77 -36.99 42.11
C ILE A 137 -9.01 -38.30 42.40
N SER A 138 -7.76 -38.40 41.96
CA SER A 138 -6.93 -39.59 42.14
C SER A 138 -6.60 -39.83 43.61
N ILE A 139 -6.23 -38.77 44.34
CA ILE A 139 -6.00 -38.83 45.79
C ILE A 139 -7.27 -39.25 46.53
N ARG A 140 -8.41 -38.62 46.22
CA ARG A 140 -9.69 -38.93 46.88
C ARG A 140 -10.07 -40.41 46.70
N LYS A 141 -9.97 -40.93 45.47
CA LYS A 141 -10.23 -42.34 45.17
C LYS A 141 -9.25 -43.29 45.85
N PHE A 142 -8.01 -42.87 46.08
CA PHE A 142 -7.03 -43.67 46.82
C PHE A 142 -7.39 -43.71 48.31
N THR A 143 -7.81 -42.60 48.90
CA THR A 143 -8.19 -42.51 50.32
C THR A 143 -9.55 -43.12 50.66
N GLU A 144 -10.44 -43.26 49.68
CA GLU A 144 -11.75 -43.94 49.82
C GLU A 144 -11.66 -45.46 49.68
N ARG A 145 -10.47 -46.02 49.45
CA ARG A 145 -10.16 -47.46 49.49
C ARG A 145 -9.52 -47.84 50.82
#